data_AF-A0A2S9AJC7-F1
#
_entry.id   AF-A0A2S9AJC7-F1
#
_cell.length_a   1.000
_cell.length_b   1.000
_cell.length_c   1.000
_cell.angle_alpha   90.00
_cell.angle_beta   90.00
_cell.angle_gamma   90.00
#
_symmetry.space_group_name_H-M   'P 1'
#
loop_
_entity.id
_entity.type
_entity.pdbx_description
1 polymer ?
#
loop_
_entity_poly.entity_id
_entity_poly.type
_entity_poly.pdbx_seq_one_letter_code
_entity_poly.pdbx_strand_id
1 'polypeptide(L)'
;MTFSIHTSGAARAAIEETVPSLVHDLIASRITGGDATLWGPDAESEASVRLGWVEAVSVSRPLVAEIVALRADLNAKGVTRVVLAGMGGSSLAPEVIAQTAGVPLTILDSTAPGQVLAALDEGLADTVLVVSSKSGSTVETDSQRRTFEAAFRDLGIDPVERIVVVTDPGSPLDVSAREAGYRVFNADPNVGGRYSALTAFGLVPSGLAGVDIDELLNEAEASLLEVAVDSAENPALRLGAAIAATNPRRDKLGLITDGTHIKGLPDWIEQLIAESTGKEGTGILPVVLLPVSPELDPVPADLQIVRLVDDANEFHLHERHEGEILVSGTLGAQLIVWEYATAIAGHLLHINPFDQPDVESAKIAARGLLDARPEPTAPAFVENGVEVRVSDPALAASGTVEGVLDALWAQLPADGYVSIQAYVNRLEVPQLQGLRELVAADSGRPTTFGWGPRFLHSTGQYHKGGPAQGVFLQILERTDVDLEIPDRPFTFGQLIQAQAAGDAAVLAEHGRPVVTLTITESSDDVLALFEAAQK
;
A
#
# COMPACT_ATOMS: atom_id res chain seq x y z
N MET A 1 16.65 15.51 12.59
CA MET A 1 17.54 14.39 12.99
C MET A 1 17.62 13.46 11.79
N THR A 2 18.82 12.98 11.45
CA THR A 2 18.98 12.01 10.36
C THR A 2 18.51 10.61 10.79
N PHE A 3 18.35 9.69 9.85
CA PHE A 3 17.92 8.33 10.10
C PHE A 3 18.92 7.57 10.97
N SER A 4 18.46 6.76 11.91
CA SER A 4 19.29 5.88 12.74
C SER A 4 18.76 4.46 12.77
N ILE A 5 19.67 3.49 12.75
CA ILE A 5 19.38 2.05 12.76
C ILE A 5 20.24 1.32 13.80
N HIS A 6 19.56 0.57 14.66
CA HIS A 6 20.16 -0.36 15.61
C HIS A 6 19.67 -1.78 15.32
N THR A 7 20.56 -2.76 15.41
CA THR A 7 20.25 -4.15 15.04
C THR A 7 20.96 -5.12 15.98
N SER A 8 20.30 -6.23 16.27
CA SER A 8 20.87 -7.36 16.99
C SER A 8 20.51 -8.69 16.31
N GLY A 9 21.01 -9.82 16.82
CA GLY A 9 20.70 -11.15 16.31
C GLY A 9 20.98 -11.36 14.81
N ALA A 10 20.05 -12.01 14.12
CA ALA A 10 20.19 -12.39 12.71
C ALA A 10 20.31 -11.17 11.77
N ALA A 11 19.59 -10.08 12.05
CA ALA A 11 19.67 -8.85 11.26
C ALA A 11 21.06 -8.21 11.32
N ARG A 12 21.68 -8.20 12.51
CA ARG A 12 23.07 -7.72 12.67
C ARG A 12 24.06 -8.62 11.92
N ALA A 13 23.90 -9.93 12.01
CA ALA A 13 24.77 -10.87 11.31
C ALA A 13 24.69 -10.68 9.78
N ALA A 14 23.48 -10.47 9.25
CA ALA A 14 23.25 -10.17 7.83
C ALA A 14 23.98 -8.90 7.39
N ILE A 15 23.94 -7.84 8.20
CA ILE A 15 24.68 -6.59 7.95
C ILE A 15 26.19 -6.85 7.89
N GLU A 16 26.74 -7.51 8.92
CA GLU A 16 28.18 -7.76 9.05
C GLU A 16 28.73 -8.63 7.91
N GLU A 17 27.93 -9.56 7.40
CA GLU A 17 28.29 -10.44 6.27
C GLU A 17 28.13 -9.75 4.91
N THR A 18 27.07 -8.98 4.71
CA THR A 18 26.64 -8.54 3.36
C THR A 18 27.14 -7.13 3.00
N VAL A 19 27.09 -6.19 3.94
CA VAL A 19 27.41 -4.77 3.67
C VAL A 19 28.83 -4.56 3.13
N PRO A 20 29.88 -5.30 3.57
CA PRO A 20 31.21 -5.15 2.97
C PRO A 20 31.25 -5.39 1.45
N SER A 21 30.46 -6.34 0.93
CA SER A 21 30.37 -6.58 -0.51
C SER A 21 29.61 -5.44 -1.20
N LEU A 22 28.49 -4.99 -0.64
CA LEU A 22 27.72 -3.88 -1.21
C LEU A 22 28.56 -2.59 -1.32
N VAL A 23 29.40 -2.32 -0.32
CA VAL A 23 30.34 -1.19 -0.33
C VAL A 23 31.44 -1.40 -1.37
N HIS A 24 32.01 -2.59 -1.46
CA HIS A 24 33.03 -2.92 -2.46
C HIS A 24 32.50 -2.77 -3.89
N ASP A 25 31.25 -3.18 -4.12
CA ASP A 25 30.60 -3.18 -5.44
C ASP A 25 29.94 -1.84 -5.79
N LEU A 26 30.14 -0.83 -4.93
CA LEU A 26 29.68 0.55 -5.08
C LEU A 26 28.17 0.69 -5.25
N ILE A 27 27.39 -0.17 -4.57
CA ILE A 27 25.95 -0.27 -4.80
C ILE A 27 25.23 1.05 -4.51
N ALA A 28 25.58 1.76 -3.43
CA ALA A 28 24.90 2.99 -3.06
C ALA A 28 25.16 4.13 -4.07
N SER A 29 26.42 4.32 -4.48
CA SER A 29 26.75 5.35 -5.46
C SER A 29 26.26 4.99 -6.86
N ARG A 30 26.20 3.71 -7.23
CA ARG A 30 25.63 3.24 -8.50
C ARG A 30 24.11 3.45 -8.57
N ILE A 31 23.37 3.17 -7.49
CA ILE A 31 21.93 3.51 -7.40
C ILE A 31 21.75 5.01 -7.58
N THR A 32 22.50 5.81 -6.82
CA THR A 32 22.42 7.28 -6.88
C THR A 32 22.82 7.83 -8.27
N GLY A 33 23.76 7.16 -8.94
CA GLY A 33 24.18 7.46 -10.31
C GLY A 33 23.23 6.98 -11.40
N GLY A 34 22.10 6.35 -11.05
CA GLY A 34 21.11 5.86 -12.01
C GLY A 34 21.57 4.62 -12.80
N ASP A 35 22.45 3.78 -12.23
CA ASP A 35 22.93 2.58 -12.90
C ASP A 35 21.85 1.47 -12.95
N ALA A 36 21.17 1.38 -14.08
CA ALA A 36 20.11 0.41 -14.33
C ALA A 36 20.60 -1.06 -14.40
N THR A 37 21.91 -1.31 -14.48
CA THR A 37 22.46 -2.67 -14.64
C THR A 37 22.48 -3.48 -13.34
N LEU A 38 22.19 -2.84 -12.20
CA LEU A 38 22.31 -3.43 -10.86
C LEU A 38 21.40 -4.65 -10.62
N TRP A 39 20.25 -4.72 -11.30
CA TRP A 39 19.25 -5.79 -11.09
C TRP A 39 19.28 -6.87 -12.18
N GLY A 40 20.35 -6.90 -12.97
CA GLY A 40 20.53 -7.86 -14.04
C GLY A 40 19.95 -7.41 -15.39
N PRO A 41 20.27 -8.14 -16.48
CA PRO A 41 19.97 -7.72 -17.85
C PRO A 41 18.48 -7.65 -18.15
N ASP A 42 17.66 -8.50 -17.53
CA ASP A 42 16.21 -8.53 -17.76
C ASP A 42 15.51 -7.30 -17.14
N ALA A 43 16.08 -6.75 -16.05
CA ALA A 43 15.57 -5.58 -15.35
C ALA A 43 16.03 -4.25 -15.98
N GLU A 44 17.16 -4.24 -16.70
CA GLU A 44 17.84 -3.02 -17.14
C GLU A 44 16.93 -2.08 -17.94
N SER A 45 16.10 -2.63 -18.83
CA SER A 45 15.20 -1.83 -19.67
C SER A 45 14.17 -1.04 -18.83
N GLU A 46 13.53 -1.69 -17.86
CA GLU A 46 12.56 -1.05 -16.97
C GLU A 46 13.29 -0.13 -15.96
N ALA A 47 14.38 -0.60 -15.34
CA ALA A 47 15.15 0.17 -14.37
C ALA A 47 15.67 1.49 -14.97
N SER A 48 16.10 1.49 -16.24
CA SER A 48 16.61 2.69 -16.92
C SER A 48 15.61 3.84 -17.03
N VAL A 49 14.31 3.56 -16.88
CA VAL A 49 13.22 4.54 -16.91
C VAL A 49 12.46 4.60 -15.58
N ARG A 50 13.08 4.13 -14.49
CA ARG A 50 12.45 4.05 -13.15
C ARG A 50 13.31 4.60 -12.01
N LEU A 51 14.49 5.15 -12.30
CA LEU A 51 15.43 5.64 -11.28
C LEU A 51 15.33 7.14 -11.00
N GLY A 52 14.34 7.86 -11.54
CA GLY A 52 14.20 9.31 -11.30
C GLY A 52 13.96 9.69 -9.84
N TRP A 53 13.57 8.73 -8.99
CA TRP A 53 13.25 8.97 -7.58
C TRP A 53 14.48 9.36 -6.77
N VAL A 54 15.69 9.01 -7.22
CA VAL A 54 16.95 9.41 -6.57
C VAL A 54 17.16 10.93 -6.61
N GLU A 55 16.52 11.63 -7.56
CA GLU A 55 16.56 13.08 -7.70
C GLU A 55 15.24 13.75 -7.26
N ALA A 56 14.28 13.00 -6.68
CA ALA A 56 12.93 13.49 -6.41
C ALA A 56 12.91 14.79 -5.58
N VAL A 57 13.81 14.93 -4.59
CA VAL A 57 13.91 16.12 -3.74
C VAL A 57 14.25 17.37 -4.56
N SER A 58 15.28 17.30 -5.41
CA SER A 58 15.76 18.44 -6.18
C SER A 58 14.78 18.81 -7.30
N VAL A 59 14.24 17.79 -7.98
CA VAL A 59 13.25 17.95 -9.06
C VAL A 59 11.94 18.54 -8.54
N SER A 60 11.52 18.18 -7.33
CA SER A 60 10.22 18.59 -6.78
C SER A 60 10.27 19.88 -5.97
N ARG A 61 11.44 20.35 -5.55
CA ARG A 61 11.58 21.62 -4.79
C ARG A 61 10.88 22.81 -5.45
N PRO A 62 10.93 23.01 -6.78
CA PRO A 62 10.21 24.12 -7.43
C PRO A 62 8.68 24.04 -7.30
N LEU A 63 8.11 22.85 -7.09
CA LEU A 63 6.66 22.64 -6.95
C LEU A 63 6.09 23.28 -5.67
N VAL A 64 6.91 23.40 -4.62
CA VAL A 64 6.49 23.92 -3.31
C VAL A 64 5.81 25.28 -3.44
N ALA A 65 6.44 26.22 -4.15
CA ALA A 65 5.90 27.56 -4.32
C ALA A 65 4.56 27.56 -5.10
N GLU A 66 4.43 26.70 -6.10
CA GLU A 66 3.20 26.59 -6.89
C GLU A 66 2.05 25.97 -6.08
N ILE A 67 2.32 24.92 -5.29
CA ILE A 67 1.34 24.24 -4.44
C ILE A 67 0.85 25.18 -3.34
N VAL A 68 1.78 25.89 -2.66
CA VAL A 68 1.43 26.86 -1.61
C VAL A 68 0.58 28.00 -2.18
N ALA A 69 0.92 28.51 -3.36
CA ALA A 69 0.14 29.56 -4.01
C ALA A 69 -1.27 29.08 -4.38
N LEU A 70 -1.41 27.86 -4.92
CA LEU A 70 -2.70 27.28 -5.25
C LEU A 70 -3.56 27.06 -4.00
N ARG A 71 -2.98 26.55 -2.91
CA ARG A 71 -3.67 26.42 -1.63
C ARG A 71 -4.19 27.77 -1.12
N ALA A 72 -3.38 28.82 -1.20
CA ALA A 72 -3.78 30.15 -0.77
C ALA A 72 -4.98 30.68 -1.59
N ASP A 73 -5.00 30.44 -2.90
CA ASP A 73 -6.12 30.80 -3.78
C ASP A 73 -7.40 30.00 -3.44
N LEU A 74 -7.28 28.70 -3.24
CA LEU A 74 -8.41 27.84 -2.83
C LEU A 74 -8.98 28.29 -1.48
N ASN A 75 -8.13 28.54 -0.49
CA ASN A 75 -8.55 29.03 0.82
C ASN A 75 -9.24 30.40 0.73
N ALA A 76 -8.76 31.31 -0.13
CA ALA A 76 -9.40 32.61 -0.35
C ALA A 76 -10.82 32.48 -0.95
N LYS A 77 -11.10 31.37 -1.63
CA LYS A 77 -12.42 31.00 -2.19
C LYS A 77 -13.26 30.17 -1.22
N GLY A 78 -12.79 29.92 0.01
CA GLY A 78 -13.47 29.09 1.00
C GLY A 78 -13.37 27.58 0.73
N VAL A 79 -12.42 27.15 -0.11
CA VAL A 79 -12.17 25.74 -0.42
C VAL A 79 -11.03 25.26 0.47
N THR A 80 -11.37 24.51 1.52
CA THR A 80 -10.45 24.12 2.60
C THR A 80 -10.35 22.61 2.80
N ARG A 81 -11.32 21.84 2.30
CA ARG A 81 -11.32 20.38 2.37
C ARG A 81 -10.64 19.80 1.13
N VAL A 82 -9.75 18.83 1.33
CA VAL A 82 -9.05 18.13 0.24
C VAL A 82 -9.47 16.67 0.24
N VAL A 83 -10.01 16.21 -0.89
CA VAL A 83 -10.25 14.79 -1.16
C VAL A 83 -9.24 14.31 -2.20
N LEU A 84 -8.52 13.24 -1.90
CA LEU A 84 -7.58 12.61 -2.82
C LEU A 84 -8.19 11.34 -3.40
N ALA A 85 -8.50 11.37 -4.70
CA ALA A 85 -8.83 10.20 -5.50
C ALA A 85 -7.54 9.63 -6.10
N GLY A 86 -7.07 8.50 -5.58
CA GLY A 86 -5.82 7.86 -5.96
C GLY A 86 -5.71 6.44 -5.41
N MET A 87 -4.84 5.62 -6.02
CA MET A 87 -4.60 4.24 -5.60
C MET A 87 -3.12 3.97 -5.39
N GLY A 88 -2.80 3.12 -4.40
CA GLY A 88 -1.44 2.72 -4.08
C GLY A 88 -0.52 3.91 -3.82
N GLY A 89 0.54 4.04 -4.62
CA GLY A 89 1.58 5.06 -4.42
C GLY A 89 1.06 6.50 -4.60
N SER A 90 -0.09 6.63 -5.27
CA SER A 90 -0.77 7.91 -5.48
C SER A 90 -1.67 8.35 -4.31
N SER A 91 -1.81 7.53 -3.26
CA SER A 91 -2.62 7.85 -2.06
C SER A 91 -1.92 7.56 -0.73
N LEU A 92 -1.12 6.49 -0.64
CA LEU A 92 -0.47 6.04 0.60
C LEU A 92 0.55 7.03 1.17
N ALA A 93 1.47 7.53 0.35
CA ALA A 93 2.44 8.51 0.81
C ALA A 93 1.76 9.82 1.29
N PRO A 94 0.84 10.44 0.52
CA PRO A 94 0.04 11.57 1.01
C PRO A 94 -0.67 11.32 2.34
N GLU A 95 -1.23 10.13 2.53
CA GLU A 95 -1.88 9.75 3.77
C GLU A 95 -0.92 9.78 4.97
N VAL A 96 0.23 9.11 4.85
CA VAL A 96 1.27 9.09 5.91
C VAL A 96 1.78 10.49 6.22
N ILE A 97 2.03 11.29 5.18
CA ILE A 97 2.51 12.67 5.31
C ILE A 97 1.49 13.53 6.07
N ALA A 98 0.21 13.49 5.65
CA ALA A 98 -0.85 14.28 6.28
C ALA A 98 -1.15 13.81 7.72
N GLN A 99 -1.22 12.50 7.96
CA GLN A 99 -1.46 11.94 9.30
C GLN A 99 -0.33 12.30 10.28
N THR A 100 0.92 12.20 9.84
CA THR A 100 2.09 12.56 10.66
C THR A 100 2.09 14.04 11.00
N ALA A 101 1.74 14.91 10.05
CA ALA A 101 1.61 16.35 10.29
C ALA A 101 0.35 16.75 11.08
N GLY A 102 -0.60 15.83 11.30
CA GLY A 102 -1.88 16.12 11.95
C GLY A 102 -2.81 16.99 11.10
N VAL A 103 -2.66 16.94 9.77
CA VAL A 103 -3.44 17.71 8.80
C VAL A 103 -4.54 16.84 8.19
N PRO A 104 -5.81 17.29 8.14
CA PRO A 104 -6.88 16.52 7.52
C PRO A 104 -6.69 16.38 6.00
N LEU A 105 -6.69 15.15 5.52
CA LEU A 105 -6.74 14.79 4.09
C LEU A 105 -7.67 13.58 3.93
N THR A 106 -8.73 13.72 3.16
CA THR A 106 -9.66 12.60 2.92
C THR A 106 -9.11 11.72 1.80
N ILE A 107 -8.72 10.49 2.13
CA ILE A 107 -8.24 9.50 1.15
C ILE A 107 -9.43 8.72 0.60
N LEU A 108 -9.65 8.84 -0.71
CA LEU A 108 -10.66 8.10 -1.45
C LEU A 108 -9.97 7.05 -2.34
N ASP A 109 -9.57 5.96 -1.71
CA ASP A 109 -8.91 4.80 -2.31
C ASP A 109 -9.78 3.55 -2.24
N SER A 110 -11.10 3.77 -2.27
CA SER A 110 -12.11 2.72 -2.28
C SER A 110 -13.13 2.93 -3.38
N THR A 111 -13.74 1.82 -3.80
CA THR A 111 -14.87 1.74 -4.73
C THR A 111 -16.16 1.31 -4.03
N ALA A 112 -16.15 1.14 -2.70
CA ALA A 112 -17.36 0.87 -1.94
C ALA A 112 -18.33 2.06 -2.06
N PRO A 113 -19.58 1.87 -2.56
CA PRO A 113 -20.51 2.97 -2.79
C PRO A 113 -20.70 3.89 -1.59
N GLY A 114 -20.88 3.33 -0.39
CA GLY A 114 -21.06 4.09 0.85
C GLY A 114 -19.88 5.00 1.20
N GLN A 115 -18.64 4.61 0.89
CA GLN A 115 -17.46 5.45 1.11
C GLN A 115 -17.38 6.61 0.11
N VAL A 116 -17.73 6.35 -1.15
CA VAL A 116 -17.77 7.39 -2.18
C VAL A 116 -18.86 8.40 -1.86
N LEU A 117 -20.05 7.94 -1.43
CA LEU A 117 -21.15 8.80 -0.98
C LEU A 117 -20.74 9.65 0.23
N ALA A 118 -20.12 9.05 1.26
CA ALA A 118 -19.63 9.79 2.42
C ALA A 118 -18.63 10.91 2.01
N ALA A 119 -17.74 10.62 1.06
CA ALA A 119 -16.80 11.63 0.57
C ALA A 119 -17.46 12.80 -0.18
N LEU A 120 -18.62 12.57 -0.81
CA LEU A 120 -19.43 13.58 -1.52
C LEU A 120 -20.33 14.38 -0.57
N ASP A 121 -20.97 13.72 0.40
CA ASP A 121 -21.94 14.35 1.31
C ASP A 121 -21.27 15.32 2.30
N GLU A 122 -20.01 15.07 2.63
CA GLU A 122 -19.20 15.93 3.50
C GLU A 122 -18.70 17.19 2.78
N GLY A 123 -19.48 18.27 2.79
CA GLY A 123 -18.94 19.60 2.47
C GLY A 123 -18.42 19.71 1.03
N LEU A 124 -19.21 19.32 0.03
CA LEU A 124 -18.79 19.44 -1.36
C LEU A 124 -18.48 20.89 -1.77
N ALA A 125 -19.16 21.87 -1.17
CA ALA A 125 -18.99 23.29 -1.47
C ALA A 125 -17.58 23.84 -1.14
N ASP A 126 -16.98 23.33 -0.06
CA ASP A 126 -15.64 23.69 0.42
C ASP A 126 -14.56 22.65 0.05
N THR A 127 -14.88 21.71 -0.85
CA THR A 127 -13.98 20.61 -1.26
C THR A 127 -13.26 20.90 -2.58
N VAL A 128 -11.94 20.68 -2.60
CA VAL A 128 -11.16 20.42 -3.83
C VAL A 128 -10.89 18.92 -3.95
N LEU A 129 -11.09 18.37 -5.16
CA LEU A 129 -10.71 17.01 -5.51
C LEU A 129 -9.32 17.03 -6.15
N VAL A 130 -8.39 16.26 -5.60
CA VAL A 130 -7.12 15.92 -6.23
C VAL A 130 -7.25 14.55 -6.89
N VAL A 131 -7.14 14.51 -8.21
CA VAL A 131 -7.16 13.27 -9.02
C VAL A 131 -5.73 12.87 -9.34
N SER A 132 -5.31 11.75 -8.78
CA SER A 132 -3.91 11.33 -8.76
C SER A 132 -3.76 9.98 -9.45
N SER A 133 -3.28 9.99 -10.70
CA SER A 133 -3.08 8.77 -11.48
C SER A 133 -1.98 8.97 -12.54
N LYS A 134 -0.98 8.09 -12.52
CA LYS A 134 0.13 8.11 -13.48
C LYS A 134 -0.34 8.00 -14.93
N SER A 135 -1.07 6.92 -15.25
CA SER A 135 -1.57 6.66 -16.60
C SER A 135 -2.88 7.37 -16.92
N GLY A 136 -3.66 7.72 -15.91
CA GLY A 136 -5.03 8.21 -16.09
C GLY A 136 -6.05 7.12 -16.43
N SER A 137 -5.63 5.85 -16.48
CA SER A 137 -6.48 4.70 -16.84
C SER A 137 -6.93 3.87 -15.63
N THR A 138 -6.52 4.24 -14.42
CA THR A 138 -6.97 3.61 -13.15
C THR A 138 -8.48 3.76 -13.03
N VAL A 139 -9.21 2.65 -13.10
CA VAL A 139 -10.68 2.65 -13.22
C VAL A 139 -11.34 3.28 -11.99
N GLU A 140 -10.75 3.09 -10.82
CA GLU A 140 -11.24 3.58 -9.54
C GLU A 140 -11.12 5.11 -9.48
N THR A 141 -9.93 5.63 -9.76
CA THR A 141 -9.64 7.07 -9.79
C THR A 141 -10.49 7.80 -10.84
N ASP A 142 -10.65 7.23 -12.03
CA ASP A 142 -11.51 7.81 -13.08
C ASP A 142 -12.99 7.80 -12.67
N SER A 143 -13.47 6.74 -12.02
CA SER A 143 -14.84 6.64 -11.54
C SER A 143 -15.14 7.69 -10.45
N GLN A 144 -14.21 7.88 -9.53
CA GLN A 144 -14.29 8.91 -8.49
C GLN A 144 -14.29 10.32 -9.11
N ARG A 145 -13.38 10.60 -10.05
CA ARG A 145 -13.34 11.89 -10.78
C ARG A 145 -14.68 12.19 -11.44
N ARG A 146 -15.22 11.25 -12.22
CA ARG A 146 -16.50 11.42 -12.94
C ARG A 146 -17.66 11.75 -12.00
N THR A 147 -17.69 11.07 -10.87
CA THR A 147 -18.75 11.22 -9.87
C THR A 147 -18.68 12.57 -9.16
N PHE A 148 -17.49 12.99 -8.74
CA PHE A 148 -17.29 14.34 -8.18
C PHE A 148 -17.57 15.44 -9.22
N GLU A 149 -17.14 15.23 -10.47
CA GLU A 149 -17.39 16.18 -11.56
C GLU A 149 -18.89 16.37 -11.80
N ALA A 150 -19.68 15.29 -11.78
CA ALA A 150 -21.14 15.36 -11.83
C ALA A 150 -21.73 16.07 -10.61
N ALA A 151 -21.30 15.70 -9.40
CA ALA A 151 -21.79 16.29 -8.16
C ALA A 151 -21.51 17.80 -8.05
N PHE A 152 -20.33 18.26 -8.48
CA PHE A 152 -20.03 19.69 -8.55
C PHE A 152 -20.99 20.42 -9.51
N ARG A 153 -21.24 19.86 -10.69
CA ARG A 153 -22.17 20.46 -11.67
C ARG A 153 -23.59 20.52 -11.15
N ASP A 154 -24.05 19.49 -10.45
CA ASP A 154 -25.40 19.45 -9.87
C ASP A 154 -25.59 20.54 -8.79
N LEU A 155 -24.51 20.92 -8.10
CA LEU A 155 -24.50 22.07 -7.18
C LEU A 155 -24.21 23.42 -7.85
N GLY A 156 -24.03 23.46 -9.18
CA GLY A 156 -23.68 24.68 -9.91
C GLY A 156 -22.25 25.18 -9.67
N ILE A 157 -21.37 24.30 -9.17
CA ILE A 157 -19.94 24.57 -8.99
C ILE A 157 -19.22 24.14 -10.26
N ASP A 158 -18.37 25.02 -10.82
CA ASP A 158 -17.55 24.67 -11.98
C ASP A 158 -16.45 23.68 -11.56
N PRO A 159 -16.42 22.44 -12.11
CA PRO A 159 -15.37 21.48 -11.81
C PRO A 159 -13.96 21.99 -12.12
N VAL A 160 -13.81 22.94 -13.06
CA VAL A 160 -12.51 23.56 -13.38
C VAL A 160 -11.89 24.27 -12.19
N GLU A 161 -12.71 24.80 -11.29
CA GLU A 161 -12.26 25.47 -10.07
C GLU A 161 -12.04 24.52 -8.89
N ARG A 162 -12.39 23.24 -9.03
CA ARG A 162 -12.42 22.26 -7.92
C ARG A 162 -11.67 20.97 -8.19
N ILE A 163 -11.19 20.73 -9.41
CA ILE A 163 -10.42 19.53 -9.76
C ILE A 163 -8.97 19.92 -10.07
N VAL A 164 -8.05 19.31 -9.30
CA VAL A 164 -6.61 19.37 -9.52
C VAL A 164 -6.15 17.97 -9.94
N VAL A 165 -5.33 17.90 -10.98
CA VAL A 165 -4.86 16.64 -11.55
C VAL A 165 -3.35 16.50 -11.34
N VAL A 166 -2.93 15.32 -10.86
CA VAL A 166 -1.52 14.91 -10.77
C VAL A 166 -1.33 13.67 -11.65
N THR A 167 -0.51 13.79 -12.69
CA THR A 167 -0.36 12.74 -13.71
C THR A 167 0.95 12.87 -14.47
N ASP A 168 1.32 11.85 -15.24
CA ASP A 168 2.50 11.93 -16.11
C ASP A 168 2.28 12.85 -17.32
N PRO A 169 3.33 13.55 -17.78
CA PRO A 169 3.24 14.38 -18.97
C PRO A 169 2.88 13.54 -20.21
N GLY A 170 1.91 14.01 -21.00
CA GLY A 170 1.46 13.35 -22.23
C GLY A 170 0.56 12.12 -22.02
N SER A 171 0.19 11.79 -20.78
CA SER A 171 -0.79 10.73 -20.52
C SER A 171 -2.18 11.10 -21.08
N PRO A 172 -3.08 10.13 -21.33
CA PRO A 172 -4.47 10.43 -21.67
C PRO A 172 -5.18 11.36 -20.67
N LEU A 173 -4.85 11.27 -19.38
CA LEU A 173 -5.38 12.16 -18.35
C LEU A 173 -4.76 13.56 -18.43
N ASP A 174 -3.47 13.69 -18.72
CA ASP A 174 -2.83 15.00 -18.92
C ASP A 174 -3.49 15.77 -20.08
N VAL A 175 -3.67 15.10 -21.22
CA VAL A 175 -4.30 15.71 -22.41
C VAL A 175 -5.74 16.12 -22.10
N SER A 176 -6.56 15.19 -21.61
CA SER A 176 -7.97 15.47 -21.34
C SER A 176 -8.19 16.49 -20.21
N ALA A 177 -7.35 16.49 -19.17
CA ALA A 177 -7.42 17.46 -18.09
C ALA A 177 -7.10 18.88 -18.58
N ARG A 178 -6.08 19.04 -19.44
CA ARG A 178 -5.73 20.33 -20.04
C ARG A 178 -6.81 20.83 -20.99
N GLU A 179 -7.40 19.94 -21.79
CA GLU A 179 -8.53 20.26 -22.67
C GLU A 179 -9.77 20.71 -21.87
N ALA A 180 -10.03 20.06 -20.73
CA ALA A 180 -11.10 20.44 -19.81
C ALA A 180 -10.80 21.72 -19.02
N GLY A 181 -9.56 22.20 -19.00
CA GLY A 181 -9.13 23.39 -18.27
C GLY A 181 -8.71 23.14 -16.82
N TYR A 182 -8.62 21.88 -16.38
CA TYR A 182 -8.19 21.54 -15.02
C TYR A 182 -6.75 21.99 -14.74
N ARG A 183 -6.49 22.28 -13.46
CA ARG A 183 -5.13 22.54 -12.99
C ARG A 183 -4.35 21.24 -12.99
N VAL A 184 -3.23 21.19 -13.73
CA VAL A 184 -2.40 19.98 -13.85
C VAL A 184 -1.02 20.21 -13.27
N PHE A 185 -0.58 19.29 -12.40
CA PHE A 185 0.81 19.11 -11.98
C PHE A 185 1.35 17.86 -12.65
N ASN A 186 2.40 17.99 -13.47
CA ASN A 186 3.05 16.83 -14.05
C ASN A 186 4.11 16.26 -13.09
N ALA A 187 4.11 14.94 -12.96
CA ALA A 187 5.16 14.20 -12.26
C ALA A 187 6.34 13.89 -13.22
N ASP A 188 7.41 13.30 -12.68
CA ASP A 188 8.48 12.72 -13.48
C ASP A 188 8.06 11.30 -13.95
N PRO A 189 7.92 11.06 -15.27
CA PRO A 189 7.53 9.74 -15.77
C PRO A 189 8.56 8.65 -15.44
N ASN A 190 9.80 9.03 -15.12
CA ASN A 190 10.88 8.12 -14.74
C ASN A 190 10.81 7.68 -13.26
N VAL A 191 9.74 8.02 -12.54
CA VAL A 191 9.52 7.60 -11.15
C VAL A 191 8.40 6.57 -11.08
N GLY A 192 8.67 5.40 -10.50
CA GLY A 192 7.64 4.39 -10.23
C GLY A 192 6.64 4.88 -9.17
N GLY A 193 5.39 4.41 -9.22
CA GLY A 193 4.31 4.91 -8.34
C GLY A 193 4.63 4.79 -6.85
N ARG A 194 5.13 3.63 -6.39
CA ARG A 194 5.52 3.41 -4.98
C ARG A 194 6.78 4.16 -4.52
N TYR A 195 7.57 4.69 -5.47
CA TYR A 195 8.76 5.52 -5.23
C TYR A 195 8.47 7.03 -5.42
N SER A 196 7.18 7.41 -5.41
CA SER A 196 6.75 8.76 -5.78
C SER A 196 6.45 9.67 -4.58
N ALA A 197 6.81 9.24 -3.36
CA ALA A 197 6.44 9.90 -2.10
C ALA A 197 6.90 11.36 -2.02
N LEU A 198 8.06 11.68 -2.58
CA LEU A 198 8.64 13.03 -2.60
C LEU A 198 8.49 13.73 -3.96
N THR A 199 7.57 13.25 -4.80
CA THR A 199 7.24 13.87 -6.11
C THR A 199 5.92 14.63 -6.06
N ALA A 200 5.45 15.15 -7.20
CA ALA A 200 4.12 15.75 -7.33
C ALA A 200 3.00 14.86 -6.72
N PHE A 201 3.11 13.53 -6.82
CA PHE A 201 2.13 12.59 -6.27
C PHE A 201 2.00 12.68 -4.75
N GLY A 202 3.11 12.83 -4.02
CA GLY A 202 3.10 13.01 -2.57
C GLY A 202 2.87 14.45 -2.14
N LEU A 203 3.49 15.41 -2.83
CA LEU A 203 3.56 16.80 -2.38
C LEU A 203 2.31 17.61 -2.70
N VAL A 204 1.66 17.40 -3.84
CA VAL A 204 0.47 18.18 -4.24
C VAL A 204 -0.70 17.95 -3.27
N PRO A 205 -1.20 16.71 -3.04
CA PRO A 205 -2.29 16.50 -2.10
C PRO A 205 -1.93 16.92 -0.67
N SER A 206 -0.72 16.61 -0.20
CA SER A 206 -0.27 16.96 1.16
C SER A 206 -0.14 18.48 1.35
N GLY A 207 0.48 19.16 0.40
CA GLY A 207 0.68 20.61 0.44
C GLY A 207 -0.62 21.38 0.30
N LEU A 208 -1.57 20.90 -0.52
CA LEU A 208 -2.93 21.48 -0.60
C LEU A 208 -3.71 21.28 0.71
N ALA A 209 -3.57 20.12 1.36
CA ALA A 209 -4.16 19.88 2.68
C ALA A 209 -3.57 20.81 3.75
N GLY A 210 -2.30 21.19 3.59
CA GLY A 210 -1.63 22.20 4.40
C GLY A 210 -0.42 21.71 5.18
N VAL A 211 0.14 20.57 4.78
CA VAL A 211 1.42 20.08 5.31
C VAL A 211 2.56 21.02 4.89
N ASP A 212 3.53 21.22 5.78
CA ASP A 212 4.78 21.91 5.44
C ASP A 212 5.67 21.01 4.57
N ILE A 213 5.38 21.01 3.27
CA ILE A 213 6.11 20.21 2.28
C ILE A 213 7.52 20.74 2.01
N ASP A 214 7.85 21.98 2.40
CA ASP A 214 9.23 22.49 2.31
C ASP A 214 10.09 21.84 3.38
N GLU A 215 9.57 21.75 4.61
CA GLU A 215 10.26 21.07 5.70
C GLU A 215 10.40 19.57 5.44
N LEU A 216 9.37 18.90 4.90
CA LEU A 216 9.48 17.49 4.49
C LEU A 216 10.63 17.26 3.49
N LEU A 217 10.81 18.16 2.52
CA LEU A 217 11.91 18.08 1.57
C LEU A 217 13.26 18.40 2.22
N ASN A 218 13.32 19.36 3.16
CA ASN A 218 14.54 19.65 3.93
C ASN A 218 14.98 18.43 4.77
N GLU A 219 14.03 17.74 5.39
CA GLU A 219 14.28 16.51 6.14
C GLU A 219 14.86 15.40 5.26
N ALA A 220 14.28 15.21 4.06
CA ALA A 220 14.78 14.23 3.09
C ALA A 220 16.18 14.61 2.56
N GLU A 221 16.38 15.89 2.22
CA GLU A 221 17.65 16.43 1.73
C GLU A 221 18.80 16.18 2.71
N ALA A 222 18.52 16.26 4.02
CA ALA A 222 19.51 16.02 5.08
C ALA A 222 20.06 14.58 5.10
N SER A 223 19.35 13.60 4.52
CA SER A 223 19.78 12.19 4.48
C SER A 223 20.33 11.75 3.11
N LEU A 224 20.23 12.57 2.05
CA LEU A 224 20.65 12.18 0.70
C LEU A 224 22.12 11.80 0.61
N LEU A 225 23.00 12.55 1.28
CA LEU A 225 24.43 12.24 1.26
C LEU A 225 24.73 10.89 1.96
N GLU A 226 24.06 10.62 3.07
CA GLU A 226 24.30 9.40 3.86
C GLU A 226 23.91 8.14 3.08
N VAL A 227 22.79 8.19 2.34
CA VAL A 227 22.34 7.05 1.51
C VAL A 227 23.12 6.91 0.20
N ALA A 228 23.75 7.98 -0.30
CA ALA A 228 24.49 7.96 -1.56
C ALA A 228 25.94 7.44 -1.44
N VAL A 229 26.51 7.45 -0.24
CA VAL A 229 27.92 7.08 -0.02
C VAL A 229 28.07 5.58 0.24
N ASP A 230 29.00 4.93 -0.45
CA ASP A 230 29.41 3.55 -0.17
C ASP A 230 30.23 3.49 1.13
N SER A 231 29.53 3.29 2.24
CA SER A 231 30.10 3.20 3.58
C SER A 231 29.42 2.08 4.37
N ALA A 232 30.17 1.44 5.27
CA ALA A 232 29.59 0.46 6.19
C ALA A 232 28.55 1.09 7.13
N GLU A 233 28.61 2.41 7.33
CA GLU A 233 27.65 3.17 8.13
C GLU A 233 26.42 3.65 7.34
N ASN A 234 26.36 3.41 6.02
CA ASN A 234 25.24 3.83 5.20
C ASN A 234 23.94 3.15 5.70
N PRO A 235 22.94 3.92 6.16
CA PRO A 235 21.75 3.35 6.78
C PRO A 235 20.91 2.52 5.80
N ALA A 236 20.89 2.87 4.52
CA ALA A 236 20.14 2.13 3.51
C ALA A 236 20.79 0.80 3.15
N LEU A 237 22.14 0.75 3.04
CA LEU A 237 22.86 -0.53 2.87
C LEU A 237 22.61 -1.46 4.05
N ARG A 238 22.69 -0.92 5.28
CA ARG A 238 22.45 -1.67 6.51
C ARG A 238 21.01 -2.18 6.58
N LEU A 239 20.02 -1.33 6.32
CA LEU A 239 18.61 -1.72 6.34
C LEU A 239 18.30 -2.75 5.25
N GLY A 240 18.75 -2.52 4.01
CA GLY A 240 18.55 -3.44 2.89
C GLY A 240 19.12 -4.83 3.17
N ALA A 241 20.34 -4.92 3.73
CA ALA A 241 20.93 -6.19 4.16
C ALA A 241 20.13 -6.84 5.31
N ALA A 242 19.74 -6.06 6.32
CA ALA A 242 19.02 -6.56 7.49
C ALA A 242 17.66 -7.18 7.16
N ILE A 243 16.96 -6.66 6.15
CA ILE A 243 15.63 -7.16 5.76
C ILE A 243 15.67 -8.26 4.69
N ALA A 244 16.76 -8.38 3.92
CA ALA A 244 16.81 -9.28 2.75
C ALA A 244 17.83 -10.43 2.87
N ALA A 245 18.86 -10.30 3.70
CA ALA A 245 20.03 -11.19 3.68
C ALA A 245 20.22 -12.01 4.98
N THR A 246 19.18 -12.20 5.80
CA THR A 246 19.30 -13.06 6.98
C THR A 246 19.52 -14.52 6.58
N ASN A 247 20.24 -15.27 7.43
CA ASN A 247 20.46 -16.70 7.23
C ASN A 247 20.14 -17.47 8.54
N PRO A 248 19.08 -18.32 8.57
CA PRO A 248 18.13 -18.59 7.48
C PRO A 248 17.32 -17.34 7.08
N ARG A 249 16.80 -17.34 5.85
CA ARG A 249 16.02 -16.23 5.31
C ARG A 249 14.72 -16.03 6.09
N ARG A 250 14.47 -14.77 6.45
CA ARG A 250 13.21 -14.29 7.01
C ARG A 250 12.52 -13.45 5.95
N ASP A 251 11.56 -14.04 5.27
CA ASP A 251 10.85 -13.42 4.16
C ASP A 251 9.54 -12.73 4.57
N LYS A 252 9.22 -12.71 5.87
CA LYS A 252 8.16 -11.87 6.45
C LYS A 252 8.81 -10.76 7.26
N LEU A 253 8.27 -9.56 7.16
CA LEU A 253 8.76 -8.36 7.82
C LEU A 253 7.66 -7.74 8.69
N GLY A 254 7.68 -7.99 9.99
CA GLY A 254 6.76 -7.39 10.94
C GLY A 254 7.11 -5.93 11.18
N LEU A 255 6.20 -5.01 10.92
CA LEU A 255 6.39 -3.56 11.06
C LEU A 255 5.60 -3.05 12.27
N ILE A 256 6.30 -2.54 13.29
CA ILE A 256 5.67 -2.05 14.53
C ILE A 256 5.98 -0.57 14.70
N THR A 257 4.96 0.22 15.01
CA THR A 257 5.11 1.59 15.49
C THR A 257 5.19 1.58 17.01
N ASP A 258 6.29 2.05 17.61
CA ASP A 258 6.51 2.01 19.05
C ASP A 258 7.24 3.27 19.56
N GLY A 259 6.47 4.30 19.89
CA GLY A 259 7.00 5.56 20.43
C GLY A 259 7.41 6.60 19.38
N THR A 260 7.49 6.26 18.10
CA THR A 260 7.69 7.28 17.04
C THR A 260 6.51 8.23 16.91
N HIS A 261 6.78 9.47 16.48
CA HIS A 261 5.77 10.48 16.16
C HIS A 261 5.13 10.28 14.77
N ILE A 262 5.75 9.44 13.92
CA ILE A 262 5.30 9.18 12.56
C ILE A 262 4.11 8.23 12.58
N LYS A 263 3.03 8.59 11.86
CA LYS A 263 1.78 7.83 11.83
C LYS A 263 1.53 7.23 10.45
N GLY A 264 1.11 5.97 10.40
CA GLY A 264 0.76 5.27 9.17
C GLY A 264 1.94 4.80 8.32
N LEU A 265 3.19 5.09 8.71
CA LEU A 265 4.38 4.72 7.94
C LEU A 265 4.49 3.22 7.60
N PRO A 266 4.11 2.26 8.49
CA PRO A 266 4.04 0.85 8.14
C PRO A 266 3.21 0.53 6.88
N ASP A 267 2.09 1.22 6.66
CA ASP A 267 1.21 0.95 5.51
C ASP A 267 1.86 1.38 4.19
N TRP A 268 2.66 2.46 4.20
CA TRP A 268 3.42 2.88 3.02
C TRP A 268 4.63 1.97 2.77
N ILE A 269 5.36 1.56 3.82
CA ILE A 269 6.46 0.59 3.71
C ILE A 269 5.93 -0.75 3.18
N GLU A 270 4.74 -1.17 3.61
CA GLU A 270 4.08 -2.38 3.14
C GLU A 270 3.98 -2.37 1.61
N GLN A 271 3.43 -1.30 1.06
CA GLN A 271 3.29 -1.15 -0.38
C GLN A 271 4.63 -1.14 -1.10
N LEU A 272 5.56 -0.32 -0.59
CA LEU A 272 6.88 -0.16 -1.18
C LEU A 272 7.60 -1.50 -1.32
N ILE A 273 7.64 -2.30 -0.25
CA ILE A 273 8.36 -3.58 -0.24
C ILE A 273 7.59 -4.67 -0.97
N ALA A 274 6.28 -4.82 -0.71
CA ALA A 274 5.51 -5.93 -1.27
C ALA A 274 5.43 -5.86 -2.80
N GLU A 275 5.17 -4.67 -3.36
CA GLU A 275 5.16 -4.48 -4.81
C GLU A 275 6.55 -4.57 -5.44
N SER A 276 7.59 -4.09 -4.75
CA SER A 276 8.95 -4.12 -5.30
C SER A 276 9.51 -5.54 -5.30
N THR A 277 9.20 -6.34 -4.28
CA THR A 277 9.90 -7.61 -4.04
C THR A 277 9.08 -8.86 -4.35
N GLY A 278 7.74 -8.79 -4.28
CA GLY A 278 6.86 -9.95 -4.39
C GLY A 278 6.63 -10.44 -5.81
N LYS A 279 7.64 -11.07 -6.42
CA LYS A 279 7.61 -11.57 -7.81
C LYS A 279 8.53 -12.78 -7.98
N GLU A 280 8.34 -13.51 -9.07
CA GLU A 280 9.18 -14.67 -9.44
C GLU A 280 9.26 -15.75 -8.32
N GLY A 281 8.22 -15.88 -7.51
CA GLY A 281 8.19 -16.83 -6.39
C GLY A 281 9.10 -16.46 -5.22
N THR A 282 9.60 -15.23 -5.17
CA THR A 282 10.41 -14.66 -4.07
C THR A 282 9.80 -13.34 -3.60
N GLY A 283 10.29 -12.81 -2.48
CA GLY A 283 9.97 -11.46 -2.02
C GLY A 283 10.08 -11.34 -0.50
N ILE A 284 9.67 -10.18 0.00
CA ILE A 284 9.48 -9.90 1.42
C ILE A 284 8.01 -9.51 1.60
N LEU A 285 7.30 -10.20 2.51
CA LEU A 285 5.93 -9.87 2.89
C LEU A 285 5.95 -8.96 4.11
N PRO A 286 5.62 -7.67 3.98
CA PRO A 286 5.46 -6.81 5.13
C PRO A 286 4.14 -7.14 5.83
N VAL A 287 4.16 -7.10 7.16
CA VAL A 287 3.01 -7.37 8.01
C VAL A 287 2.94 -6.26 9.03
N VAL A 288 1.90 -5.42 8.96
CA VAL A 288 1.71 -4.35 9.94
C VAL A 288 1.22 -4.97 11.26
N LEU A 289 1.96 -4.71 12.34
CA LEU A 289 1.76 -5.33 13.66
C LEU A 289 1.50 -4.26 14.74
N LEU A 290 0.77 -4.67 15.77
CA LEU A 290 0.69 -3.95 17.03
C LEU A 290 1.83 -4.40 17.97
N PRO A 291 2.21 -3.58 18.97
CA PRO A 291 3.22 -3.97 19.96
C PRO A 291 2.87 -5.21 20.80
N VAL A 292 1.63 -5.70 20.70
CA VAL A 292 1.10 -6.86 21.42
C VAL A 292 0.58 -7.95 20.48
N SER A 293 0.95 -7.91 19.19
CA SER A 293 0.45 -8.87 18.22
C SER A 293 0.90 -10.30 18.51
N PRO A 294 0.10 -11.33 18.18
CA PRO A 294 0.38 -12.73 18.50
C PRO A 294 1.73 -13.24 17.99
N GLU A 295 2.20 -12.72 16.86
CA GLU A 295 3.48 -13.11 16.26
C GLU A 295 4.70 -12.69 17.07
N LEU A 296 4.54 -11.94 18.15
CA LEU A 296 5.66 -11.50 18.98
C LEU A 296 6.02 -12.52 20.08
N ASP A 297 5.15 -13.50 20.36
CA ASP A 297 5.43 -14.56 21.35
C ASP A 297 4.68 -15.87 21.05
N PRO A 298 5.36 -16.92 20.50
CA PRO A 298 6.74 -16.91 20.03
C PRO A 298 6.87 -16.29 18.63
N VAL A 299 8.00 -15.63 18.37
CA VAL A 299 8.34 -15.10 17.04
C VAL A 299 8.56 -16.24 16.03
N PRO A 300 7.81 -16.30 14.92
CA PRO A 300 8.05 -17.28 13.86
C PRO A 300 9.47 -17.20 13.28
N ALA A 301 10.07 -18.34 12.95
CA ALA A 301 11.47 -18.41 12.51
C ALA A 301 11.76 -17.61 11.23
N ASP A 302 10.75 -17.42 10.40
CA ASP A 302 10.76 -16.73 9.11
C ASP A 302 10.28 -15.26 9.20
N LEU A 303 10.01 -14.75 10.41
CA LEU A 303 9.61 -13.37 10.67
C LEU A 303 10.79 -12.54 11.20
N GLN A 304 11.09 -11.44 10.53
CA GLN A 304 11.99 -10.38 11.02
C GLN A 304 11.15 -9.19 11.48
N ILE A 305 11.38 -8.70 12.70
CA ILE A 305 10.70 -7.52 13.22
C ILE A 305 11.53 -6.26 12.94
N VAL A 306 10.85 -5.22 12.46
CA VAL A 306 11.32 -3.84 12.40
C VAL A 306 10.41 -2.97 13.25
N ARG A 307 11.01 -2.23 14.17
CA ARG A 307 10.31 -1.35 15.10
C ARG A 307 10.71 0.09 14.86
N LEU A 308 9.71 0.92 14.58
CA LEU A 308 9.83 2.36 14.41
C LEU A 308 9.76 3.00 15.81
N VAL A 309 10.91 3.42 16.33
CA VAL A 309 11.07 3.97 17.68
C VAL A 309 11.37 5.47 17.66
N ASP A 310 11.27 6.12 18.82
CA ASP A 310 11.62 7.53 18.99
C ASP A 310 13.14 7.76 18.80
N ASP A 311 13.97 6.92 19.43
CA ASP A 311 15.43 6.95 19.30
C ASP A 311 16.01 5.53 19.23
N ALA A 312 16.50 5.15 18.05
CA ALA A 312 17.13 3.83 17.84
C ALA A 312 18.48 3.72 18.57
N ASN A 313 19.12 4.85 18.91
CA ASN A 313 20.39 4.91 19.62
C ASN A 313 20.24 5.03 21.14
N GLU A 314 19.00 5.00 21.68
CA GLU A 314 18.77 5.03 23.13
C GLU A 314 19.65 3.96 23.80
N PHE A 315 20.26 4.29 24.95
CA PHE A 315 21.27 3.43 25.55
C PHE A 315 20.69 2.08 26.01
N HIS A 316 20.97 1.02 25.24
CA HIS A 316 20.52 -0.35 25.50
C HIS A 316 21.38 -1.06 26.55
N LEU A 317 21.16 -0.79 27.85
CA LEU A 317 21.81 -1.51 28.97
C LEU A 317 21.60 -3.03 28.89
N HIS A 318 20.40 -3.42 28.46
CA HIS A 318 20.02 -4.75 27.98
C HIS A 318 19.23 -4.53 26.69
N GLU A 319 19.44 -5.36 25.67
CA GLU A 319 18.65 -5.31 24.43
C GLU A 319 17.17 -5.52 24.79
N ARG A 320 16.37 -4.43 24.77
CA ARG A 320 14.94 -4.50 25.08
C ARG A 320 14.15 -5.25 24.01
N HIS A 321 14.70 -5.29 22.80
CA HIS A 321 14.11 -5.88 21.59
C HIS A 321 15.17 -6.75 20.87
N GLU A 322 15.71 -7.75 21.58
CA GLU A 322 16.74 -8.63 21.04
C GLU A 322 16.26 -9.36 19.77
N GLY A 323 17.05 -9.29 18.70
CA GLY A 323 16.75 -9.88 17.39
C GLY A 323 15.90 -8.99 16.47
N GLU A 324 15.44 -7.83 16.93
CA GLU A 324 14.70 -6.85 16.11
C GLU A 324 15.63 -5.82 15.44
N ILE A 325 15.07 -5.11 14.45
CA ILE A 325 15.68 -3.94 13.80
C ILE A 325 14.97 -2.70 14.34
N LEU A 326 15.69 -1.82 15.03
CA LEU A 326 15.14 -0.56 15.53
C LEU A 326 15.51 0.57 14.56
N VAL A 327 14.53 1.33 14.11
CA VAL A 327 14.74 2.49 13.22
C VAL A 327 14.09 3.74 13.80
N SER A 328 14.74 4.89 13.62
CA SER A 328 14.24 6.21 14.04
C SER A 328 14.71 7.28 13.06
N GLY A 329 14.10 8.46 13.09
CA GLY A 329 14.41 9.56 12.18
C GLY A 329 13.18 10.41 11.87
N THR A 330 13.39 11.47 11.10
CA THR A 330 12.29 12.30 10.55
C THR A 330 11.57 11.56 9.43
N LEU A 331 10.36 12.00 9.08
CA LEU A 331 9.58 11.37 8.00
C LEU A 331 10.31 11.46 6.66
N GLY A 332 10.86 12.63 6.30
CA GLY A 332 11.62 12.77 5.04
C GLY A 332 12.83 11.81 4.96
N ALA A 333 13.52 11.58 6.09
CA ALA A 333 14.63 10.63 6.15
C ALA A 333 14.16 9.17 6.02
N GLN A 334 13.04 8.81 6.65
CA GLN A 334 12.44 7.47 6.52
C GLN A 334 12.08 7.16 5.07
N LEU A 335 11.41 8.09 4.37
CA LEU A 335 11.00 7.89 2.97
C LEU A 335 12.21 7.56 2.08
N ILE A 336 13.27 8.37 2.15
CA ILE A 336 14.49 8.15 1.34
C ILE A 336 15.18 6.83 1.70
N VAL A 337 15.38 6.55 2.99
CA VAL A 337 16.13 5.36 3.40
C VAL A 337 15.39 4.07 3.03
N TRP A 338 14.06 4.04 3.17
CA TRP A 338 13.26 2.87 2.78
C TRP A 338 13.23 2.66 1.27
N GLU A 339 13.16 3.73 0.46
CA GLU A 339 13.25 3.63 -1.01
C GLU A 339 14.58 3.00 -1.44
N TYR A 340 15.71 3.51 -0.94
CA TYR A 340 17.02 2.94 -1.20
C TYR A 340 17.14 1.50 -0.68
N ALA A 341 16.75 1.24 0.57
CA ALA A 341 16.83 -0.09 1.18
C ALA A 341 16.01 -1.13 0.41
N THR A 342 14.84 -0.74 -0.13
CA THR A 342 14.01 -1.61 -0.97
C THR A 342 14.68 -1.92 -2.30
N ALA A 343 15.31 -0.93 -2.94
CA ALA A 343 16.06 -1.14 -4.18
C ALA A 343 17.29 -2.06 -3.96
N ILE A 344 17.98 -1.91 -2.83
CA ILE A 344 19.09 -2.78 -2.38
C ILE A 344 18.59 -4.19 -2.07
N ALA A 345 17.43 -4.33 -1.40
CA ALA A 345 16.80 -5.63 -1.17
C ALA A 345 16.47 -6.32 -2.50
N GLY A 346 15.95 -5.60 -3.50
CA GLY A 346 15.74 -6.14 -4.85
C GLY A 346 17.03 -6.67 -5.49
N HIS A 347 18.14 -5.94 -5.32
CA HIS A 347 19.46 -6.39 -5.80
C HIS A 347 19.91 -7.69 -5.10
N LEU A 348 19.82 -7.74 -3.77
CA LEU A 348 20.18 -8.92 -2.97
C LEU A 348 19.30 -10.15 -3.25
N LEU A 349 18.03 -9.91 -3.62
CA LEU A 349 17.08 -10.95 -3.98
C LEU A 349 17.14 -11.34 -5.46
N HIS A 350 18.00 -10.70 -6.25
CA HIS A 350 18.15 -10.90 -7.69
C HIS A 350 16.86 -10.73 -8.51
N ILE A 351 16.12 -9.67 -8.21
CA ILE A 351 14.86 -9.31 -8.88
C ILE A 351 14.84 -7.85 -9.31
N ASN A 352 13.97 -7.52 -10.26
CA ASN A 352 13.67 -6.14 -10.62
C ASN A 352 12.76 -5.49 -9.57
N PRO A 353 13.19 -4.44 -8.82
CA PRO A 353 12.33 -3.80 -7.82
C PRO A 353 11.35 -2.80 -8.43
N PHE A 354 11.37 -2.54 -9.74
CA PHE A 354 10.63 -1.43 -10.36
C PHE A 354 9.44 -1.83 -11.24
N ASP A 355 9.31 -3.10 -11.62
CA ASP A 355 8.13 -3.62 -12.32
C ASP A 355 7.03 -4.14 -11.36
N GLN A 356 5.88 -4.52 -11.92
CA GLN A 356 4.69 -5.01 -11.20
C GLN A 356 3.78 -5.86 -12.10
N PRO A 357 4.25 -7.00 -12.63
CA PRO A 357 3.52 -7.77 -13.63
C PRO A 357 2.17 -8.33 -13.12
N ASP A 358 2.05 -8.63 -11.83
CA ASP A 358 0.91 -9.35 -11.26
C ASP A 358 -0.23 -8.43 -10.79
N VAL A 359 0.01 -7.12 -10.75
CA VAL A 359 -1.06 -6.12 -10.54
C VAL A 359 -1.99 -6.07 -11.76
N GLU A 360 -1.44 -6.24 -12.97
CA GLU A 360 -2.21 -6.12 -14.21
C GLU A 360 -3.15 -7.30 -14.45
N SER A 361 -2.82 -8.51 -13.98
CA SER A 361 -3.67 -9.70 -14.15
C SER A 361 -5.02 -9.54 -13.43
N ALA A 362 -5.03 -9.01 -12.21
CA ALA A 362 -6.24 -8.71 -11.45
C ALA A 362 -7.11 -7.65 -12.15
N LYS A 363 -6.49 -6.61 -12.72
CA LYS A 363 -7.21 -5.58 -13.48
C LYS A 363 -7.88 -6.14 -14.73
N ILE A 364 -7.19 -7.02 -15.45
CA ILE A 364 -7.72 -7.69 -16.63
C ILE A 364 -8.91 -8.59 -16.24
N ALA A 365 -8.78 -9.38 -15.17
CA ALA A 365 -9.84 -10.24 -14.68
C ALA A 365 -11.08 -9.44 -14.25
N ALA A 366 -10.90 -8.39 -13.45
CA ALA A 366 -12.00 -7.52 -13.01
C ALA A 366 -12.69 -6.84 -14.21
N ARG A 367 -11.93 -6.34 -15.19
CA ARG A 367 -12.49 -5.75 -16.40
C ARG A 367 -13.29 -6.76 -17.22
N GLY A 368 -12.78 -7.99 -17.37
CA GLY A 368 -13.49 -9.07 -18.03
C GLY A 368 -14.85 -9.36 -17.38
N LEU A 369 -14.92 -9.33 -16.05
CA LEU A 369 -16.17 -9.50 -15.29
C LEU A 369 -17.15 -8.34 -15.49
N LEU A 370 -16.66 -7.09 -15.56
CA LEU A 370 -17.50 -5.92 -15.84
C LEU A 370 -18.09 -5.92 -17.26
N ASP A 371 -17.31 -6.43 -18.22
CA ASP A 371 -17.73 -6.53 -19.62
C ASP A 371 -18.71 -7.70 -19.82
N ALA A 372 -18.44 -8.86 -19.21
CA ALA A 372 -19.26 -10.07 -19.38
C ALA A 372 -20.51 -10.12 -18.50
N ARG A 373 -20.46 -9.50 -17.31
CA ARG A 373 -21.52 -9.51 -16.27
C ARG A 373 -22.10 -10.89 -16.03
N PRO A 374 -21.26 -11.89 -15.66
CA PRO A 374 -21.75 -13.22 -15.38
C PRO A 374 -22.69 -13.20 -14.17
N GLU A 375 -23.61 -14.16 -14.13
CA GLU A 375 -24.39 -14.42 -12.92
C GLU A 375 -23.46 -14.76 -11.75
N PRO A 376 -23.71 -14.23 -10.53
CA PRO A 376 -22.89 -14.53 -9.36
C PRO A 376 -22.81 -16.03 -9.08
N THR A 377 -21.63 -16.51 -8.73
CA THR A 377 -21.45 -17.89 -8.26
C THR A 377 -22.30 -18.12 -7.00
N ALA A 378 -23.08 -19.20 -6.99
CA ALA A 378 -23.87 -19.58 -5.83
C ALA A 378 -22.95 -19.92 -4.64
N PRO A 379 -23.34 -19.58 -3.40
CA PRO A 379 -22.56 -19.96 -2.23
C PRO A 379 -22.55 -21.48 -2.05
N ALA A 380 -21.46 -22.00 -1.50
CA ALA A 380 -21.34 -23.40 -1.09
C ALA A 380 -22.33 -23.73 0.03
N PHE A 381 -22.49 -22.81 0.99
CA PHE A 381 -23.53 -22.82 2.02
C PHE A 381 -23.74 -21.41 2.58
N VAL A 382 -24.77 -21.24 3.40
CA VAL A 382 -25.06 -20.01 4.14
C VAL A 382 -25.21 -20.38 5.62
N GLU A 383 -24.51 -19.67 6.49
CA GLU A 383 -24.60 -19.83 7.95
C GLU A 383 -24.82 -18.47 8.59
N ASN A 384 -25.89 -18.33 9.38
CA ASN A 384 -26.23 -17.11 10.10
C ASN A 384 -26.17 -15.83 9.24
N GLY A 385 -26.65 -15.88 7.99
CA GLY A 385 -26.62 -14.74 7.07
C GLY A 385 -25.33 -14.60 6.24
N VAL A 386 -24.24 -15.24 6.68
CA VAL A 386 -22.95 -15.23 5.96
C VAL A 386 -22.98 -16.23 4.81
N GLU A 387 -22.82 -15.74 3.58
CA GLU A 387 -22.65 -16.60 2.41
C GLU A 387 -21.19 -17.03 2.27
N VAL A 388 -20.92 -18.32 2.12
CA VAL A 388 -19.57 -18.86 2.01
C VAL A 388 -19.32 -19.38 0.59
N ARG A 389 -18.25 -18.91 -0.04
CA ARG A 389 -17.72 -19.42 -1.31
C ARG A 389 -16.27 -19.86 -1.11
N VAL A 390 -15.85 -20.87 -1.84
CA VAL A 390 -14.52 -21.47 -1.70
C VAL A 390 -13.92 -21.75 -3.07
N SER A 391 -12.61 -21.57 -3.21
CA SER A 391 -11.87 -21.94 -4.43
C SER A 391 -11.77 -23.47 -4.59
N ASP A 392 -11.78 -24.21 -3.48
CA ASP A 392 -11.79 -25.67 -3.43
C ASP A 392 -13.01 -26.16 -2.63
N PRO A 393 -13.91 -26.94 -3.23
CA PRO A 393 -15.06 -27.53 -2.52
C PRO A 393 -14.70 -28.30 -1.24
N ALA A 394 -13.48 -28.83 -1.12
CA ALA A 394 -13.02 -29.53 0.09
C ALA A 394 -12.97 -28.60 1.32
N LEU A 395 -12.72 -27.30 1.13
CA LEU A 395 -12.73 -26.31 2.21
C LEU A 395 -14.11 -26.19 2.87
N ALA A 396 -15.18 -26.36 2.09
CA ALA A 396 -16.56 -26.22 2.56
C ALA A 396 -17.16 -27.51 3.17
N ALA A 397 -16.36 -28.56 3.35
CA ALA A 397 -16.86 -29.88 3.77
C ALA A 397 -17.55 -29.88 5.15
N SER A 398 -17.15 -28.97 6.06
CA SER A 398 -17.75 -28.83 7.39
C SER A 398 -19.18 -28.29 7.37
N GLY A 399 -19.53 -27.47 6.36
CA GLY A 399 -20.78 -26.73 6.29
C GLY A 399 -20.91 -25.60 7.34
N THR A 400 -19.80 -25.18 7.96
CA THR A 400 -19.74 -24.11 8.98
C THR A 400 -18.59 -23.15 8.69
N VAL A 401 -18.72 -21.88 9.04
CA VAL A 401 -17.68 -20.85 8.91
C VAL A 401 -16.44 -21.24 9.71
N GLU A 402 -16.59 -21.65 10.97
CA GLU A 402 -15.48 -22.14 11.83
C GLU A 402 -14.71 -23.26 11.12
N GLY A 403 -15.41 -24.31 10.68
CA GLY A 403 -14.75 -25.43 10.02
C GLY A 403 -14.15 -25.10 8.64
N VAL A 404 -14.60 -24.03 7.98
CA VAL A 404 -13.98 -23.53 6.73
C VAL A 404 -12.68 -22.80 7.03
N LEU A 405 -12.63 -22.00 8.11
CA LEU A 405 -11.40 -21.35 8.56
C LEU A 405 -10.37 -22.40 8.98
N ASP A 406 -10.76 -23.40 9.77
CA ASP A 406 -9.90 -24.54 10.12
C ASP A 406 -9.33 -25.25 8.89
N ALA A 407 -10.19 -25.51 7.90
CA ALA A 407 -9.80 -26.17 6.66
C ALA A 407 -8.85 -25.30 5.82
N LEU A 408 -8.98 -23.97 5.89
CA LEU A 408 -8.09 -23.02 5.24
C LEU A 408 -6.72 -22.98 5.94
N TRP A 409 -6.68 -22.88 7.27
CA TRP A 409 -5.45 -22.91 8.07
C TRP A 409 -4.69 -24.22 7.89
N ALA A 410 -5.41 -25.35 7.76
CA ALA A 410 -4.80 -26.65 7.51
C ALA A 410 -4.02 -26.73 6.17
N GLN A 411 -4.22 -25.77 5.25
CA GLN A 411 -3.44 -25.68 4.01
C GLN A 411 -2.18 -24.81 4.13
N LEU A 412 -1.94 -24.16 5.27
CA LEU A 412 -0.74 -23.37 5.50
C LEU A 412 0.51 -24.26 5.56
N PRO A 413 1.55 -23.97 4.77
CA PRO A 413 2.87 -24.54 5.03
C PRO A 413 3.48 -23.94 6.31
N ALA A 414 4.58 -24.52 6.79
CA ALA A 414 5.24 -24.06 8.03
C ALA A 414 5.77 -22.62 7.94
N ASP A 415 6.12 -22.17 6.73
CA ASP A 415 6.49 -20.81 6.35
C ASP A 415 5.31 -20.03 5.73
N GLY A 416 4.07 -20.47 5.95
CA GLY A 416 2.89 -19.87 5.32
C GLY A 416 2.47 -18.52 5.91
N TYR A 417 1.52 -17.84 5.30
CA TYR A 417 0.86 -16.66 5.88
C TYR A 417 -0.62 -16.63 5.54
N VAL A 418 -1.37 -15.88 6.32
CA VAL A 418 -2.77 -15.58 6.04
C VAL A 418 -2.91 -14.16 5.51
N SER A 419 -3.78 -13.96 4.52
CA SER A 419 -4.19 -12.62 4.10
C SER A 419 -5.69 -12.44 4.21
N ILE A 420 -6.10 -11.44 5.01
CA ILE A 420 -7.49 -10.99 5.10
C ILE A 420 -7.69 -9.82 4.14
N GLN A 421 -8.70 -9.93 3.27
CA GLN A 421 -8.97 -9.01 2.17
C GLN A 421 -10.42 -8.50 2.26
N ALA A 422 -10.60 -7.29 2.76
CA ALA A 422 -11.92 -6.74 3.07
C ALA A 422 -12.41 -5.77 1.98
N TYR A 423 -13.33 -6.22 1.13
CA TYR A 423 -14.04 -5.44 0.10
C TYR A 423 -15.39 -4.96 0.64
N VAL A 424 -15.34 -4.00 1.57
CA VAL A 424 -16.48 -3.53 2.35
C VAL A 424 -16.41 -2.01 2.56
N ASN A 425 -17.49 -1.39 3.04
CA ASN A 425 -17.45 -0.01 3.50
C ASN A 425 -16.69 0.13 4.84
N ARG A 426 -15.40 0.47 4.78
CA ARG A 426 -14.55 0.59 5.99
C ARG A 426 -15.00 1.65 7.00
N LEU A 427 -15.87 2.58 6.61
CA LEU A 427 -16.43 3.59 7.52
C LEU A 427 -17.53 3.01 8.41
N GLU A 428 -18.24 1.98 7.95
CA GLU A 428 -19.32 1.32 8.69
C GLU A 428 -18.82 0.12 9.51
N VAL A 429 -17.79 -0.57 9.01
CA VAL A 429 -17.23 -1.76 9.67
C VAL A 429 -15.72 -1.65 9.96
N PRO A 430 -15.23 -0.55 10.57
CA PRO A 430 -13.80 -0.38 10.85
C PRO A 430 -13.25 -1.48 11.78
N GLN A 431 -14.12 -2.08 12.61
CA GLN A 431 -13.75 -3.16 13.53
C GLN A 431 -13.17 -4.39 12.82
N LEU A 432 -13.48 -4.64 11.54
CA LEU A 432 -12.99 -5.83 10.82
C LEU A 432 -11.46 -5.94 10.81
N GLN A 433 -10.74 -4.82 10.91
CA GLN A 433 -9.29 -4.83 11.04
C GLN A 433 -8.83 -5.66 12.27
N GLY A 434 -9.64 -5.71 13.34
CA GLY A 434 -9.37 -6.52 14.53
C GLY A 434 -9.39 -8.03 14.31
N LEU A 435 -9.99 -8.53 13.21
CA LEU A 435 -9.94 -9.97 12.87
C LEU A 435 -8.52 -10.46 12.64
N ARG A 436 -7.62 -9.56 12.20
CA ARG A 436 -6.22 -9.88 11.97
C ARG A 436 -5.55 -10.50 13.18
N GLU A 437 -5.75 -9.93 14.37
CA GLU A 437 -5.14 -10.42 15.61
C GLU A 437 -5.71 -11.78 16.02
N LEU A 438 -7.00 -12.00 15.79
CA LEU A 438 -7.66 -13.28 16.08
C LEU A 438 -7.17 -14.38 15.16
N VAL A 439 -7.15 -14.10 13.85
CA VAL A 439 -6.66 -15.03 12.82
C VAL A 439 -5.18 -15.34 12.98
N ALA A 440 -4.36 -14.36 13.37
CA ALA A 440 -2.94 -14.59 13.67
C ALA A 440 -2.76 -15.52 14.88
N ALA A 441 -3.58 -15.34 15.92
CA ALA A 441 -3.54 -16.17 17.12
C ALA A 441 -3.99 -17.61 16.86
N ASP A 442 -5.07 -17.78 16.11
CA ASP A 442 -5.64 -19.09 15.73
C ASP A 442 -4.73 -19.84 14.75
N SER A 443 -4.38 -19.22 13.61
CA SER A 443 -3.53 -19.86 12.59
C SER A 443 -2.07 -20.07 13.04
N GLY A 444 -1.62 -19.33 14.07
CA GLY A 444 -0.23 -19.33 14.54
C GLY A 444 0.78 -18.81 13.51
N ARG A 445 0.31 -18.10 12.48
CA ARG A 445 1.12 -17.62 11.35
C ARG A 445 0.93 -16.13 11.12
N PRO A 446 1.96 -15.44 10.58
CA PRO A 446 1.85 -14.04 10.19
C PRO A 446 0.60 -13.77 9.36
N THR A 447 -0.20 -12.80 9.79
CA THR A 447 -1.46 -12.44 9.13
C THR A 447 -1.45 -11.00 8.63
N THR A 448 -1.72 -10.79 7.34
CA THR A 448 -1.94 -9.45 6.76
C THR A 448 -3.43 -9.09 6.72
N PHE A 449 -3.72 -7.80 6.72
CA PHE A 449 -5.07 -7.27 6.53
C PHE A 449 -5.03 -6.14 5.51
N GLY A 450 -5.87 -6.21 4.48
CA GLY A 450 -5.95 -5.20 3.43
C GLY A 450 -7.38 -4.77 3.16
N TRP A 451 -7.61 -3.45 3.13
CA TRP A 451 -8.85 -2.88 2.60
C TRP A 451 -8.84 -2.95 1.07
N GLY A 452 -9.85 -3.58 0.49
CA GLY A 452 -10.04 -3.68 -0.95
C GLY A 452 -10.77 -2.44 -1.50
N PRO A 453 -10.46 -1.98 -2.72
CA PRO A 453 -9.42 -2.45 -3.63
C PRO A 453 -8.00 -1.91 -3.35
N ARG A 454 -7.78 -1.05 -2.34
CA ARG A 454 -6.46 -0.43 -2.04
C ARG A 454 -5.32 -1.45 -2.04
N PHE A 455 -5.48 -2.59 -1.36
CA PHE A 455 -4.40 -3.59 -1.26
C PHE A 455 -4.00 -4.21 -2.61
N LEU A 456 -4.86 -4.16 -3.64
CA LEU A 456 -4.51 -4.61 -4.99
C LEU A 456 -3.35 -3.80 -5.59
N HIS A 457 -3.20 -2.56 -5.11
CA HIS A 457 -2.11 -1.64 -5.40
C HIS A 457 -1.13 -1.54 -4.20
N SER A 458 -0.89 -2.68 -3.55
CA SER A 458 0.08 -2.88 -2.46
C SER A 458 0.48 -4.36 -2.45
N THR A 459 0.10 -5.10 -1.41
CA THR A 459 0.38 -6.52 -1.21
C THR A 459 -0.20 -7.43 -2.30
N GLY A 460 -1.16 -6.97 -3.11
CA GLY A 460 -1.74 -7.70 -4.24
C GLY A 460 -0.71 -8.24 -5.25
N GLN A 461 0.43 -7.55 -5.43
CA GLN A 461 1.56 -8.03 -6.24
C GLN A 461 2.21 -9.26 -5.58
N TYR A 462 2.57 -9.16 -4.30
CA TYR A 462 3.15 -10.28 -3.53
C TYR A 462 2.19 -11.47 -3.44
N HIS A 463 0.90 -11.20 -3.21
CA HIS A 463 -0.15 -12.22 -3.14
C HIS A 463 -0.32 -13.03 -4.42
N LYS A 464 0.31 -12.66 -5.53
CA LYS A 464 0.20 -13.35 -6.83
C LYS A 464 1.56 -13.75 -7.41
N GLY A 465 2.55 -12.87 -7.32
CA GLY A 465 3.90 -13.08 -7.82
C GLY A 465 4.90 -13.62 -6.80
N GLY A 466 4.66 -13.40 -5.49
CA GLY A 466 5.53 -13.89 -4.42
C GLY A 466 5.44 -15.40 -4.20
N PRO A 467 6.16 -15.95 -3.19
CA PRO A 467 6.13 -17.38 -2.87
C PRO A 467 4.69 -17.92 -2.69
N ALA A 468 4.45 -19.15 -3.15
CA ALA A 468 3.15 -19.82 -3.08
C ALA A 468 2.89 -20.42 -1.69
N GLN A 469 2.84 -19.55 -0.68
CA GLN A 469 2.76 -19.91 0.74
C GLN A 469 1.58 -19.23 1.48
N GLY A 470 0.73 -18.51 0.74
CA GLY A 470 -0.39 -17.76 1.30
C GLY A 470 -1.73 -18.50 1.21
N VAL A 471 -2.58 -18.31 2.20
CA VAL A 471 -4.02 -18.62 2.13
C VAL A 471 -4.83 -17.33 2.32
N PHE A 472 -5.99 -17.24 1.68
CA PHE A 472 -6.68 -15.97 1.47
C PHE A 472 -8.11 -16.01 1.98
N LEU A 473 -8.44 -15.10 2.91
CA LEU A 473 -9.78 -14.88 3.44
C LEU A 473 -10.31 -13.54 2.90
N GLN A 474 -11.23 -13.61 1.93
CA GLN A 474 -11.95 -12.45 1.44
C GLN A 474 -13.23 -12.21 2.24
N ILE A 475 -13.47 -10.95 2.61
CA ILE A 475 -14.69 -10.50 3.27
C ILE A 475 -15.34 -9.47 2.36
N LEU A 476 -16.56 -9.75 1.91
CA LEU A 476 -17.36 -8.88 1.04
C LEU A 476 -18.61 -8.44 1.78
N GLU A 477 -19.11 -7.27 1.43
CA GLU A 477 -20.38 -6.76 1.93
C GLU A 477 -21.45 -6.85 0.84
N ARG A 478 -22.61 -7.40 1.19
CA ARG A 478 -23.83 -7.25 0.40
C ARG A 478 -24.60 -6.06 0.95
N THR A 479 -24.66 -4.99 0.16
CA THR A 479 -25.38 -3.77 0.51
C THR A 479 -26.38 -3.42 -0.59
N ASP A 480 -27.51 -2.83 -0.19
CA ASP A 480 -28.49 -2.23 -1.10
C ASP A 480 -28.05 -0.82 -1.54
N VAL A 481 -26.99 -0.26 -0.94
CA VAL A 481 -26.41 1.02 -1.31
C VAL A 481 -25.56 0.84 -2.56
N ASP A 482 -25.96 1.48 -3.65
CA ASP A 482 -25.19 1.52 -4.88
C ASP A 482 -25.12 2.94 -5.45
N LEU A 483 -24.12 3.20 -6.29
CA LEU A 483 -23.85 4.49 -6.90
C LEU A 483 -23.46 4.34 -8.37
N GLU A 484 -24.24 4.98 -9.24
CA GLU A 484 -23.97 5.06 -10.67
C GLU A 484 -22.69 5.86 -10.94
N ILE A 485 -21.91 5.41 -11.92
CA ILE A 485 -20.71 6.12 -12.37
C ILE A 485 -21.02 6.82 -13.71
N PRO A 486 -20.96 8.16 -13.79
CA PRO A 486 -21.28 8.88 -15.02
C PRO A 486 -20.49 8.40 -16.24
N ASP A 487 -21.19 8.16 -17.35
CA ASP A 487 -20.66 7.61 -18.62
C ASP A 487 -19.95 6.25 -18.53
N ARG A 488 -20.19 5.50 -17.45
CA ARG A 488 -19.77 4.09 -17.36
C ARG A 488 -21.00 3.19 -17.39
N PRO A 489 -20.89 1.98 -17.94
CA PRO A 489 -22.04 1.09 -18.06
C PRO A 489 -22.26 0.26 -16.78
N PHE A 490 -21.52 0.53 -15.71
CA PHE A 490 -21.52 -0.20 -14.45
C PHE A 490 -21.48 0.78 -13.26
N THR A 491 -21.91 0.31 -12.10
CA THR A 491 -21.93 1.06 -10.83
C THR A 491 -20.69 0.82 -9.98
N PHE A 492 -20.52 1.59 -8.89
CA PHE A 492 -19.47 1.34 -7.90
C PHE A 492 -19.66 -0.02 -7.20
N GLY A 493 -20.89 -0.43 -6.90
CA GLY A 493 -21.18 -1.74 -6.31
C GLY A 493 -20.78 -2.89 -7.23
N GLN A 494 -21.06 -2.76 -8.53
CA GLN A 494 -20.59 -3.73 -9.53
C GLN A 494 -19.07 -3.72 -9.68
N LEU A 495 -18.43 -2.55 -9.58
CA LEU A 495 -16.98 -2.40 -9.65
C LEU A 495 -16.27 -3.12 -8.50
N ILE A 496 -16.67 -2.87 -7.24
CA ILE A 496 -16.03 -3.51 -6.08
C ILE A 496 -16.24 -5.04 -6.08
N GLN A 497 -17.41 -5.52 -6.49
CA GLN A 497 -17.68 -6.95 -6.64
C GLN A 497 -16.81 -7.59 -7.74
N ALA A 498 -16.66 -6.92 -8.88
CA ALA A 498 -15.81 -7.41 -9.96
C ALA A 498 -14.33 -7.42 -9.57
N GLN A 499 -13.87 -6.44 -8.79
CA GLN A 499 -12.51 -6.43 -8.24
C GLN A 499 -12.27 -7.62 -7.30
N ALA A 500 -13.18 -7.85 -6.34
CA ALA A 500 -13.06 -8.97 -5.41
C ALA A 500 -13.06 -10.33 -6.11
N ALA A 501 -14.01 -10.55 -7.03
CA ALA A 501 -14.12 -11.80 -7.77
C ALA A 501 -12.95 -12.01 -8.76
N GLY A 502 -12.49 -10.94 -9.42
CA GLY A 502 -11.33 -11.00 -10.31
C GLY A 502 -10.05 -11.36 -9.56
N ASP A 503 -9.84 -10.77 -8.38
CA ASP A 503 -8.71 -11.10 -7.52
C ASP A 503 -8.76 -12.55 -7.03
N ALA A 504 -9.91 -13.01 -6.54
CA ALA A 504 -10.12 -14.40 -6.11
C ALA A 504 -9.85 -15.41 -7.23
N ALA A 505 -10.31 -15.12 -8.45
CA ALA A 505 -10.10 -15.97 -9.61
C ALA A 505 -8.60 -16.08 -9.94
N VAL A 506 -7.88 -14.96 -9.98
CA VAL A 506 -6.44 -14.96 -10.26
C VAL A 506 -5.66 -15.72 -9.18
N LEU A 507 -6.00 -15.53 -7.90
CA LEU A 507 -5.39 -16.30 -6.80
C LEU A 507 -5.61 -17.81 -6.99
N ALA A 508 -6.85 -18.22 -7.25
CA ALA A 508 -7.21 -19.63 -7.45
C ALA A 508 -6.50 -20.24 -8.69
N GLU A 509 -6.37 -19.49 -9.79
CA GLU A 509 -5.61 -19.91 -10.98
C GLU A 509 -4.13 -20.15 -10.69
N HIS A 510 -3.56 -19.43 -9.70
CA HIS A 510 -2.20 -19.64 -9.22
C HIS A 510 -2.10 -20.74 -8.14
N GLY A 511 -3.18 -21.50 -7.91
CA GLY A 511 -3.23 -22.57 -6.91
C GLY A 511 -3.24 -22.06 -5.47
N ARG A 512 -3.63 -20.80 -5.25
CA ARG A 512 -3.70 -20.18 -3.92
C ARG A 512 -5.11 -20.38 -3.34
N PRO A 513 -5.27 -20.97 -2.14
CA PRO A 513 -6.59 -21.21 -1.54
C PRO A 513 -7.30 -19.91 -1.18
N VAL A 514 -8.56 -19.76 -1.59
CA VAL A 514 -9.40 -18.60 -1.29
C VAL A 514 -10.71 -19.04 -0.67
N VAL A 515 -11.06 -18.42 0.46
CA VAL A 515 -12.40 -18.45 1.07
C VAL A 515 -12.97 -17.04 0.97
N THR A 516 -14.20 -16.92 0.46
CA THR A 516 -14.92 -15.65 0.40
C THR A 516 -16.16 -15.73 1.28
N LEU A 517 -16.20 -14.86 2.29
CA LEU A 517 -17.34 -14.67 3.19
C LEU A 517 -18.05 -13.39 2.78
N THR A 518 -19.35 -13.47 2.44
CA THR A 518 -20.16 -12.29 2.16
C THR A 518 -21.10 -12.02 3.33
N ILE A 519 -20.92 -10.88 3.99
CA ILE A 519 -21.78 -10.40 5.08
C ILE A 519 -22.94 -9.57 4.52
N THR A 520 -24.11 -9.67 5.15
CA THR A 520 -25.38 -9.09 4.73
C THR A 520 -25.94 -8.08 5.74
N GLU A 521 -25.69 -8.28 7.03
CA GLU A 521 -26.02 -7.35 8.12
C GLU A 521 -24.75 -7.00 8.91
N SER A 522 -24.32 -5.74 8.83
CA SER A 522 -22.97 -5.32 9.21
C SER A 522 -22.61 -5.47 10.70
N SER A 523 -23.59 -5.58 11.61
CA SER A 523 -23.31 -5.76 13.05
C SER A 523 -23.28 -7.23 13.47
N ASP A 524 -24.31 -7.99 13.13
CA ASP A 524 -24.51 -9.36 13.64
C ASP A 524 -23.61 -10.36 12.90
N ASP A 525 -23.44 -10.17 11.59
CA ASP A 525 -22.55 -11.02 10.78
C ASP A 525 -21.09 -10.77 11.12
N VAL A 526 -20.71 -9.50 11.40
CA VAL A 526 -19.35 -9.19 11.85
C VAL A 526 -19.09 -9.85 13.20
N LEU A 527 -20.03 -9.85 14.14
CA LEU A 527 -19.86 -10.56 15.41
C LEU A 527 -19.64 -12.06 15.17
N ALA A 528 -20.41 -12.69 14.29
CA ALA A 528 -20.26 -14.10 13.95
C ALA A 528 -18.86 -14.42 13.37
N LEU A 529 -18.29 -13.52 12.56
CA LEU A 529 -16.92 -13.66 12.06
C LEU A 529 -15.88 -13.61 13.19
N PHE A 530 -16.06 -12.69 14.15
CA PHE A 530 -15.18 -12.58 15.30
C PHE A 530 -15.26 -13.79 16.21
N GLU A 531 -16.46 -14.36 16.41
CA GLU A 531 -16.65 -15.60 17.17
C GLU A 531 -16.00 -16.80 16.48
N ALA A 532 -16.10 -16.89 15.15
CA ALA A 532 -15.48 -17.96 14.38
C ALA A 532 -13.94 -17.91 14.39
N ALA A 533 -13.34 -16.72 14.50
CA ALA A 533 -11.88 -16.54 14.49
C ALA A 533 -11.20 -16.64 15.87
N GLN A 534 -11.97 -16.82 16.96
CA GLN A 534 -11.47 -16.66 18.33
C GLN A 534 -10.86 -17.91 18.99
N LYS A 535 -10.72 -19.04 18.28
CA LYS A 535 -10.37 -20.32 18.92
C LYS A 535 -9.05 -20.90 18.48
#